data_AF-A0A255PHB2-F1
#
_entry.id   AF-A0A255PHB2-F1
#
_cell.length_a   1.000
_cell.length_b   1.000
_cell.length_c   1.000
_cell.angle_alpha   90.00
_cell.angle_beta   90.00
_cell.angle_gamma   90.00
#
_symmetry.space_group_name_H-M   'P 1'
#
loop_
_entity.id
_entity.type
_entity.pdbx_description
1 polymer ?
#
loop_
_entity_poly.entity_id
_entity_poly.type
_entity_poly.pdbx_seq_one_letter_code
_entity_poly.pdbx_strand_id
1 'polypeptide(L)'
;MGGLGTRRTDITRDDGTWAGLYLEVRAPRRPGLCLFTAERRVLLARRSQPVLLARVDEDHCGVEFWRTDAHRSPVPPPRAETARALAGDLGRWAHRLASHLLDAPGGPLHEGRWLIAPESPLLRGNHGRRPEAEYWREMLVEGHPDGYIDWFVHNGSWEILPLRPMPDVGDGRVKAYRKQARDGTLPPVLLWWVSGLDCHLVLDGHARLAAAIAESTAPPLLHLHRTAPGDEVAAGTARAVRRYEAELARHAELRAVHGAAVPDGTATAGPTLARRLRELRTASRPSWAWPLPGGAQQWHRVVEDVTSDRSWPGAGRPPA
;
A
#
# COMPACT_ATOMS: atom_id res chain seq x y z
N MET A 1 -29.93 -10.05 -14.29
CA MET A 1 -28.78 -9.14 -14.11
C MET A 1 -27.80 -9.78 -13.14
N GLY A 2 -26.88 -10.60 -13.63
CA GLY A 2 -25.87 -11.26 -12.81
C GLY A 2 -24.78 -10.26 -12.42
N GLY A 3 -24.50 -10.14 -11.12
CA GLY A 3 -23.50 -9.22 -10.59
C GLY A 3 -22.14 -9.43 -11.26
N LEU A 4 -21.54 -8.34 -11.72
CA LEU A 4 -20.17 -8.30 -12.24
C LEU A 4 -19.21 -8.64 -11.09
N GLY A 5 -19.05 -9.94 -10.86
CA GLY A 5 -18.62 -10.49 -9.58
C GLY A 5 -17.20 -10.12 -9.20
N THR A 6 -17.06 -9.30 -8.16
CA THR A 6 -15.82 -9.24 -7.39
C THR A 6 -15.77 -10.45 -6.46
N ARG A 7 -14.69 -11.23 -6.52
CA ARG A 7 -14.48 -12.33 -5.56
C ARG A 7 -13.65 -11.83 -4.39
N ARG A 8 -14.08 -12.18 -3.18
CA ARG A 8 -13.34 -11.93 -1.93
C ARG A 8 -12.85 -13.26 -1.37
N THR A 9 -11.64 -13.31 -0.84
CA THR A 9 -11.09 -14.54 -0.25
C THR A 9 -10.18 -14.18 0.91
N ASP A 10 -10.52 -14.65 2.10
CA ASP A 10 -9.68 -14.48 3.28
C ASP A 10 -8.40 -15.29 3.16
N ILE A 11 -7.34 -14.73 3.74
CA ILE A 11 -6.04 -15.37 3.90
C ILE A 11 -5.89 -15.63 5.38
N THR A 12 -5.59 -16.87 5.72
CA THR A 12 -5.20 -17.26 7.07
C THR A 12 -3.75 -17.70 7.08
N ARG A 13 -3.07 -17.48 8.19
CA ARG A 13 -1.79 -18.12 8.49
C ARG A 13 -2.03 -19.57 8.88
N ASP A 14 -0.94 -20.33 9.03
CA ASP A 14 -0.97 -21.75 9.38
C ASP A 14 -1.61 -22.00 10.76
N ASP A 15 -1.58 -21.01 11.66
CA ASP A 15 -2.22 -21.02 12.98
C ASP A 15 -3.72 -20.62 12.95
N GLY A 16 -4.29 -20.41 11.76
CA GLY A 16 -5.68 -19.98 11.58
C GLY A 16 -5.92 -18.48 11.78
N THR A 17 -4.91 -17.70 12.15
CA THR A 17 -5.05 -16.25 12.31
C THR A 17 -5.26 -15.57 10.96
N TRP A 18 -6.13 -14.55 10.93
CA TRP A 18 -6.38 -13.79 9.71
C TRP A 18 -5.14 -12.96 9.33
N ALA A 19 -4.74 -13.06 8.06
CA ALA A 19 -3.55 -12.40 7.49
C ALA A 19 -3.88 -11.43 6.35
N GLY A 20 -5.10 -11.41 5.83
CA GLY A 20 -5.46 -10.50 4.76
C GLY A 20 -6.71 -10.91 4.00
N LEU A 21 -7.14 -10.04 3.10
CA LEU A 21 -8.31 -10.21 2.24
C LEU A 21 -7.91 -9.95 0.78
N TYR A 22 -8.01 -10.99 -0.05
CA TYR A 22 -7.89 -10.84 -1.49
C TYR A 22 -9.17 -10.29 -2.10
N LEU A 23 -9.00 -9.40 -3.08
CA LEU A 23 -10.04 -8.91 -3.96
C LEU A 23 -9.67 -9.22 -5.41
N GLU A 24 -10.50 -9.99 -6.10
CA GLU A 24 -10.43 -10.14 -7.55
C GLU A 24 -11.42 -9.18 -8.19
N VAL A 25 -10.91 -8.05 -8.65
CA VAL A 25 -11.68 -6.96 -9.24
C VAL A 25 -11.77 -7.18 -10.74
N ARG A 26 -12.99 -7.20 -11.30
CA ARG A 26 -13.22 -7.39 -12.75
C ARG A 26 -13.40 -6.08 -13.52
N ALA A 27 -13.75 -5.01 -12.83
CA ALA A 27 -13.98 -3.69 -13.38
C ALA A 27 -13.82 -2.63 -12.27
N PRO A 28 -13.52 -1.37 -12.61
CA PRO A 28 -13.26 -0.84 -13.96
C PRO A 28 -11.83 -1.13 -14.44
N ARG A 29 -11.59 -1.10 -15.76
CA ARG A 29 -10.22 -1.18 -16.31
C ARG A 29 -9.33 -0.01 -15.91
N ARG A 30 -9.93 1.17 -15.73
CA ARG A 30 -9.26 2.37 -15.25
C ARG A 30 -10.00 2.88 -14.00
N PRO A 31 -9.30 3.09 -12.88
CA PRO A 31 -9.90 3.47 -11.61
C PRO A 31 -10.28 4.95 -11.60
N GLY A 32 -11.11 5.32 -10.61
CA GLY A 32 -11.46 6.72 -10.35
C GLY A 32 -10.32 7.53 -9.70
N LEU A 33 -9.39 6.87 -9.03
CA LEU A 33 -8.12 7.44 -8.54
C LEU A 33 -6.98 6.72 -9.27
N CYS A 34 -6.31 7.43 -10.17
CA CYS A 34 -5.51 6.85 -11.22
C CYS A 34 -4.10 7.44 -11.22
N LEU A 35 -3.08 6.58 -11.31
CA LEU A 35 -1.69 6.99 -11.52
C LEU A 35 -1.45 7.12 -13.02
N PHE A 36 -0.95 8.28 -13.44
CA PHE A 36 -0.49 8.51 -14.79
C PHE A 36 1.02 8.70 -14.79
N THR A 37 1.67 8.27 -15.86
CA THR A 37 3.11 8.49 -16.06
C THR A 37 3.41 9.11 -17.41
N ALA A 38 4.43 9.94 -17.43
CA ALA A 38 5.07 10.48 -18.63
C ALA A 38 6.57 10.61 -18.37
N GLU A 39 7.36 9.68 -18.91
CA GLU A 39 8.80 9.57 -18.60
C GLU A 39 9.00 9.42 -17.08
N ARG A 40 9.80 10.31 -16.46
CA ARG A 40 10.07 10.38 -15.01
C ARG A 40 8.98 11.08 -14.20
N ARG A 41 7.86 11.46 -14.83
CA ARG A 41 6.81 12.24 -14.20
C ARG A 41 5.63 11.35 -13.83
N VAL A 42 5.12 11.55 -12.63
CA VAL A 42 3.96 10.87 -12.08
C VAL A 42 2.86 11.91 -11.83
N LEU A 43 1.63 11.54 -12.14
CA LEU A 43 0.43 12.31 -11.80
C LEU A 43 -0.58 11.35 -11.18
N LEU A 44 -0.88 11.50 -9.89
CA LEU A 44 -2.07 10.91 -9.30
C LEU A 44 -3.24 11.86 -9.55
N ALA A 45 -4.28 11.38 -10.23
CA ALA A 45 -5.49 12.15 -10.46
C ALA A 45 -6.73 11.40 -9.98
N ARG A 46 -7.62 12.13 -9.32
CA ARG A 46 -8.97 11.66 -9.02
C ARG A 46 -9.89 12.10 -10.16
N ARG A 47 -10.23 11.16 -11.03
CA ARG A 47 -10.92 11.39 -12.31
C ARG A 47 -10.10 12.34 -13.20
N SER A 48 -10.45 13.61 -13.22
CA SER A 48 -9.73 14.68 -13.94
C SER A 48 -9.04 15.67 -13.02
N GLN A 49 -9.21 15.55 -11.70
CA GLN A 49 -8.61 16.47 -10.72
C GLN A 49 -7.23 15.96 -10.29
N PRO A 50 -6.14 16.72 -10.52
CA PRO A 50 -4.83 16.39 -10.00
C PRO A 50 -4.87 16.30 -8.48
N VAL A 51 -4.26 15.27 -7.90
CA VAL A 51 -4.14 15.07 -6.44
C VAL A 51 -2.70 15.22 -6.01
N LEU A 52 -1.78 14.56 -6.70
CA LEU A 52 -0.34 14.58 -6.46
C LEU A 52 0.37 14.61 -7.80
N LEU A 53 1.30 15.54 -7.96
CA LEU A 53 2.29 15.54 -9.02
C LEU A 53 3.62 15.11 -8.41
N ALA A 54 4.40 14.35 -9.16
CA ALA A 54 5.71 13.91 -8.73
C ALA A 54 6.65 13.81 -9.92
N ARG A 55 7.94 14.03 -9.68
CA ARG A 55 9.00 13.92 -10.66
C ARG A 55 10.18 13.19 -10.03
N VAL A 56 10.59 12.09 -10.65
CA VAL A 56 11.79 11.37 -10.28
C VAL A 56 13.01 12.16 -10.75
N ASP A 57 14.00 12.31 -9.90
CA ASP A 57 15.24 13.04 -10.19
C ASP A 57 16.06 12.37 -11.30
N GLU A 58 17.00 13.11 -11.89
CA GLU A 58 17.83 12.63 -13.02
C GLU A 58 18.79 11.53 -12.61
N ASP A 59 19.34 11.67 -11.42
CA ASP A 59 20.24 10.73 -10.77
C ASP A 59 19.49 9.57 -10.08
N HIS A 60 18.16 9.58 -10.11
CA HIS A 60 17.29 8.60 -9.47
C HIS A 60 17.54 8.49 -7.95
N CYS A 61 17.89 9.62 -7.31
CA CYS A 61 18.08 9.70 -5.87
C CYS A 61 16.77 9.84 -5.08
N GLY A 62 15.70 10.27 -5.74
CA GLY A 62 14.42 10.46 -5.08
C GLY A 62 13.38 11.11 -5.97
N VAL A 63 12.36 11.69 -5.32
CA VAL A 63 11.17 12.23 -5.97
C VAL A 63 10.77 13.56 -5.34
N GLU A 64 10.81 14.62 -6.14
CA GLU A 64 10.12 15.86 -5.81
C GLU A 64 8.62 15.70 -6.04
N PHE A 65 7.79 16.26 -5.16
CA PHE A 65 6.35 16.20 -5.34
C PHE A 65 5.66 17.53 -5.06
N TRP A 66 4.41 17.61 -5.55
CA TRP A 66 3.46 18.67 -5.26
C TRP A 66 2.07 18.07 -5.00
N ARG A 67 1.53 18.27 -3.80
CA ARG A 67 0.19 17.88 -3.39
C ARG A 67 -0.79 19.01 -3.61
N THR A 68 -1.99 18.65 -4.03
CA THR A 68 -3.14 19.56 -4.04
C THR A 68 -4.11 19.22 -2.92
N ASP A 69 -5.11 20.08 -2.71
CA ASP A 69 -6.22 19.80 -1.79
C ASP A 69 -7.35 18.98 -2.42
N ALA A 70 -7.15 18.39 -3.61
CA ALA A 70 -8.17 17.63 -4.32
C ALA A 70 -8.40 16.22 -3.75
N HIS A 71 -7.51 15.72 -2.87
CA HIS A 71 -7.68 14.39 -2.28
C HIS A 71 -8.98 14.28 -1.49
N ARG A 72 -9.74 13.21 -1.73
CA ARG A 72 -10.92 12.85 -0.95
C ARG A 72 -10.86 11.37 -0.65
N SER A 73 -11.01 11.03 0.63
CA SER A 73 -11.05 9.63 1.06
C SER A 73 -12.15 8.87 0.29
N PRO A 74 -11.85 7.69 -0.27
CA PRO A 74 -12.86 6.83 -0.90
C PRO A 74 -13.75 6.12 0.13
N VAL A 75 -13.43 6.24 1.43
CA VAL A 75 -14.13 5.57 2.52
C VAL A 75 -14.88 6.62 3.36
N PRO A 76 -16.17 6.40 3.68
CA PRO A 76 -16.88 7.29 4.57
C PRO A 76 -16.30 7.24 5.99
N PRO A 77 -16.26 8.36 6.74
CA PRO A 77 -15.76 8.37 8.10
C PRO A 77 -16.50 7.36 9.00
N PRO A 78 -15.78 6.48 9.73
CA PRO A 78 -16.43 5.50 10.59
C PRO A 78 -17.10 6.18 11.78
N ARG A 79 -18.33 5.76 12.10
CA ARG A 79 -19.04 6.18 13.31
C ARG A 79 -18.40 5.54 14.55
N ALA A 80 -18.49 6.22 15.69
CA ALA A 80 -17.92 5.72 16.94
C ALA A 80 -18.54 4.40 17.42
N GLU A 81 -19.79 4.13 17.09
CA GLU A 81 -20.44 2.83 17.35
C GLU A 81 -19.81 1.71 16.53
N THR A 82 -19.60 1.94 15.22
CA THR A 82 -18.90 1.00 14.35
C THR A 82 -17.47 0.76 14.82
N ALA A 83 -16.79 1.81 15.27
CA ALA A 83 -15.44 1.71 15.82
C ALA A 83 -15.37 0.73 16.99
N ARG A 84 -16.31 0.84 17.94
CA ARG A 84 -16.43 -0.06 19.09
C ARG A 84 -16.82 -1.48 18.69
N ALA A 85 -17.78 -1.62 17.77
CA ALA A 85 -18.28 -2.94 17.34
C ALA A 85 -17.24 -3.79 16.57
N LEU A 86 -16.24 -3.14 15.98
CA LEU A 86 -15.16 -3.77 15.20
C LEU A 86 -13.79 -3.61 15.87
N ALA A 87 -13.74 -3.22 17.15
CA ALA A 87 -12.48 -2.97 17.84
C ALA A 87 -11.58 -4.22 17.83
N GLY A 88 -10.31 -4.05 17.48
CA GLY A 88 -9.33 -5.13 17.38
C GLY A 88 -9.50 -6.11 16.20
N ASP A 89 -10.62 -6.08 15.48
CA ASP A 89 -10.91 -7.03 14.39
C ASP A 89 -10.55 -6.45 13.02
N LEU A 90 -9.26 -6.55 12.66
CA LEU A 90 -8.75 -6.07 11.38
C LEU A 90 -9.36 -6.80 10.17
N GLY A 91 -9.79 -8.05 10.33
CA GLY A 91 -10.44 -8.81 9.26
C GLY A 91 -11.80 -8.23 8.91
N ARG A 92 -12.65 -7.97 9.91
CA ARG A 92 -13.95 -7.31 9.70
C ARG A 92 -13.79 -5.88 9.18
N TRP A 93 -12.76 -5.16 9.63
CA TRP A 93 -12.41 -3.87 9.03
C TRP A 93 -12.02 -4.00 7.56
N ALA A 94 -11.18 -4.97 7.19
CA ALA A 94 -10.77 -5.18 5.81
C ALA A 94 -11.98 -5.47 4.90
N HIS A 95 -12.92 -6.31 5.34
CA HIS A 95 -14.17 -6.57 4.61
C HIS A 95 -15.02 -5.31 4.45
N ARG A 96 -15.13 -4.49 5.49
CA ARG A 96 -15.86 -3.21 5.44
C ARG A 96 -15.21 -2.22 4.48
N LEU A 97 -13.89 -2.03 4.58
CA LEU A 97 -13.13 -1.15 3.70
C LEU A 97 -13.18 -1.64 2.25
N ALA A 98 -13.09 -2.94 2.02
CA ALA A 98 -13.24 -3.54 0.70
C ALA A 98 -14.59 -3.19 0.06
N SER A 99 -15.70 -3.28 0.80
CA SER A 99 -17.01 -2.85 0.29
C SER A 99 -17.00 -1.39 -0.13
N HIS A 100 -16.50 -0.49 0.73
CA HIS A 100 -16.43 0.92 0.38
C HIS A 100 -15.52 1.19 -0.83
N LEU A 101 -14.37 0.53 -0.93
CA LEU A 101 -13.45 0.72 -2.04
C LEU A 101 -14.01 0.22 -3.38
N LEU A 102 -14.77 -0.87 -3.36
CA LEU A 102 -15.41 -1.42 -4.56
C LEU A 102 -16.58 -0.54 -5.04
N ASP A 103 -17.31 0.07 -4.12
CA ASP A 103 -18.44 0.95 -4.44
C ASP A 103 -18.01 2.39 -4.74
N ALA A 104 -16.79 2.79 -4.35
CA ALA A 104 -16.30 4.15 -4.49
C ALA A 104 -15.85 4.47 -5.92
N PRO A 105 -16.55 5.35 -6.67
CA PRO A 105 -16.17 5.71 -8.03
C PRO A 105 -14.94 6.65 -8.10
N GLY A 106 -14.32 6.93 -6.96
CA GLY A 106 -13.08 7.69 -6.82
C GLY A 106 -12.00 6.92 -6.06
N GLY A 107 -12.11 5.59 -5.99
CA GLY A 107 -11.11 4.72 -5.39
C GLY A 107 -10.03 4.26 -6.39
N PRO A 108 -8.95 3.64 -5.89
CA PRO A 108 -7.81 3.18 -6.70
C PRO A 108 -8.03 1.82 -7.36
N LEU A 109 -9.09 1.09 -6.98
CA LEU A 109 -9.32 -0.26 -7.45
C LEU A 109 -9.65 -0.27 -8.95
N HIS A 110 -8.92 -1.11 -9.66
CA HIS A 110 -9.13 -1.42 -11.07
C HIS A 110 -9.03 -2.93 -11.28
N GLU A 111 -9.40 -3.37 -12.48
CA GLU A 111 -9.34 -4.77 -12.92
C GLU A 111 -7.98 -5.40 -12.54
N GLY A 112 -8.04 -6.52 -11.83
CA GLY A 112 -6.87 -7.22 -11.32
C GLY A 112 -7.06 -7.74 -9.90
N ARG A 113 -5.97 -8.28 -9.36
CA ARG A 113 -5.94 -8.84 -8.02
C ARG A 113 -5.29 -7.88 -7.03
N TRP A 114 -5.97 -7.68 -5.92
CA TRP A 114 -5.57 -6.79 -4.84
C TRP A 114 -5.56 -7.54 -3.50
N LEU A 115 -4.75 -7.04 -2.57
CA LEU A 115 -4.69 -7.52 -1.20
C LEU A 115 -4.90 -6.36 -0.25
N ILE A 116 -5.79 -6.54 0.73
CA ILE A 116 -5.86 -5.73 1.95
C ILE A 116 -5.26 -6.57 3.08
N ALA A 117 -4.14 -6.15 3.65
CA ALA A 117 -3.46 -6.91 4.71
C ALA A 117 -2.96 -6.01 5.84
N PRO A 118 -2.86 -6.51 7.08
CA PRO A 118 -2.30 -5.76 8.21
C PRO A 118 -0.77 -5.79 8.21
N GLU A 119 -0.16 -6.76 7.51
CA GLU A 119 1.28 -6.98 7.53
C GLU A 119 1.98 -6.04 6.55
N SER A 120 2.91 -5.26 7.09
CA SER A 120 3.75 -4.34 6.34
C SER A 120 5.18 -4.39 6.85
N PRO A 121 6.19 -4.13 5.99
CA PRO A 121 7.53 -3.83 6.43
C PRO A 121 7.52 -2.82 7.58
N LEU A 122 6.68 -1.76 7.51
CA LEU A 122 6.57 -0.69 8.50
C LEU A 122 6.54 -1.18 9.95
N LEU A 123 5.76 -2.21 10.24
CA LEU A 123 5.61 -2.70 11.62
C LEU A 123 6.85 -3.40 12.17
N ARG A 124 7.86 -3.66 11.32
CA ARG A 124 9.07 -4.39 11.69
C ARG A 124 10.21 -3.47 12.15
N GLY A 125 10.10 -2.15 12.02
CA GLY A 125 11.24 -1.23 12.21
C GLY A 125 11.48 -0.77 13.65
N ASN A 126 10.42 -0.47 14.41
CA ASN A 126 10.58 0.18 15.72
C ASN A 126 11.22 -0.75 16.78
N HIS A 127 10.92 -2.06 16.76
CA HIS A 127 11.42 -3.05 17.75
C HIS A 127 11.37 -2.60 19.23
N GLY A 128 10.46 -1.68 19.58
CA GLY A 128 10.36 -1.07 20.91
C GLY A 128 11.52 -0.14 21.28
N ARG A 129 12.35 0.29 20.32
CA ARG A 129 13.53 1.14 20.56
C ARG A 129 13.18 2.61 20.76
N ARG A 130 12.07 3.09 20.17
CA ARG A 130 11.63 4.48 20.25
C ARG A 130 10.15 4.56 20.68
N PRO A 131 9.74 5.67 21.32
CA PRO A 131 8.32 5.95 21.51
C PRO A 131 7.58 5.90 20.18
N GLU A 132 6.39 5.29 20.16
CA GLU A 132 5.57 5.16 18.94
C GLU A 132 5.35 6.52 18.27
N ALA A 133 5.13 7.59 19.03
CA ALA A 133 4.93 8.92 18.44
C ALA A 133 6.14 9.43 17.65
N GLU A 134 7.36 9.16 18.11
CA GLU A 134 8.59 9.52 17.41
C GLU A 134 8.73 8.67 16.15
N TYR A 135 8.60 7.36 16.30
CA TYR A 135 8.69 6.41 15.20
C TYR A 135 7.73 6.76 14.06
N TRP A 136 6.44 6.93 14.36
CA TRP A 136 5.44 7.22 13.33
C TRP A 136 5.54 8.64 12.77
N ARG A 137 6.12 9.61 13.48
CA ARG A 137 6.41 10.94 12.92
C ARG A 137 7.52 10.88 11.89
N GLU A 138 8.60 10.15 12.19
CA GLU A 138 9.72 9.96 11.25
C GLU A 138 9.30 9.22 9.98
N MET A 139 8.26 8.39 10.04
CA MET A 139 7.73 7.73 8.85
C MET A 139 6.98 8.68 7.91
N LEU A 140 6.58 9.88 8.35
CA LEU A 140 5.78 10.80 7.54
C LEU A 140 6.68 11.59 6.59
N VAL A 141 6.35 11.54 5.30
CA VAL A 141 6.93 12.45 4.32
C VAL A 141 6.41 13.87 4.59
N GLU A 142 7.34 14.74 4.98
CA GLU A 142 7.08 16.14 5.35
C GLU A 142 6.76 17.03 4.14
N GLY A 143 6.46 18.30 4.41
CA GLY A 143 6.11 19.30 3.40
C GLY A 143 4.62 19.37 3.08
N HIS A 144 4.17 20.50 2.54
CA HIS A 144 2.88 20.69 1.85
C HIS A 144 2.82 22.15 1.38
N PRO A 145 2.47 22.43 0.10
CA PRO A 145 2.06 21.49 -0.93
C PRO A 145 3.23 20.65 -1.48
N ASP A 146 4.44 21.18 -1.47
CA ASP A 146 5.65 20.54 -1.98
C ASP A 146 6.47 19.81 -0.92
N GLY A 147 7.39 18.97 -1.38
CA GLY A 147 8.35 18.24 -0.56
C GLY A 147 9.16 17.27 -1.41
N TYR A 148 9.94 16.43 -0.73
CA TYR A 148 10.86 15.49 -1.34
C TYR A 148 10.80 14.13 -0.66
N ILE A 149 10.97 13.07 -1.45
CA ILE A 149 11.08 11.67 -1.04
C ILE A 149 12.52 11.25 -1.34
N ASP A 150 13.29 10.89 -0.31
CA ASP A 150 14.69 10.46 -0.46
C ASP A 150 14.79 8.93 -0.43
N TRP A 151 15.18 8.32 -1.57
CA TRP A 151 15.27 6.87 -1.68
C TRP A 151 16.50 6.27 -0.99
N PHE A 152 17.52 7.07 -0.66
CA PHE A 152 18.73 6.59 0.01
C PHE A 152 18.60 6.62 1.53
N VAL A 153 17.94 7.64 2.07
CA VAL A 153 17.69 7.73 3.51
C VAL A 153 16.66 6.69 3.95
N HIS A 154 15.73 6.30 3.05
CA HIS A 154 14.55 5.50 3.42
C HIS A 154 14.38 4.17 2.66
N ASN A 155 15.44 3.65 2.04
CA ASN A 155 15.45 2.42 1.23
C ASN A 155 14.58 1.29 1.83
N GLY A 156 13.44 1.00 1.19
CA GLY A 156 12.66 -0.21 1.47
C GLY A 156 11.19 -0.01 1.83
N SER A 157 10.49 0.91 1.17
CA SER A 157 9.02 0.99 1.28
C SER A 157 8.49 1.48 2.64
N TRP A 158 9.29 2.27 3.36
CA TRP A 158 8.98 2.65 4.75
C TRP A 158 8.12 3.92 4.87
N GLU A 159 8.21 4.82 3.91
CA GLU A 159 7.60 6.12 4.07
C GLU A 159 6.08 6.10 3.90
N ILE A 160 5.43 6.92 4.71
CA ILE A 160 4.01 7.23 4.62
C ILE A 160 3.88 8.64 4.05
N LEU A 161 3.28 8.77 2.86
CA LEU A 161 2.98 10.05 2.23
C LEU A 161 1.50 10.42 2.46
N PRO A 162 1.20 11.41 3.33
CA PRO A 162 -0.16 11.93 3.48
C PRO A 162 -0.63 12.61 2.21
N LEU A 163 -1.75 12.20 1.62
CA LEU A 163 -2.30 12.87 0.43
C LEU A 163 -2.95 14.25 0.69
N ARG A 164 -2.94 14.71 1.94
CA ARG A 164 -3.37 16.05 2.39
C ARG A 164 -2.59 16.39 3.67
N PRO A 165 -2.57 17.65 4.11
CA PRO A 165 -1.95 18.03 5.38
C PRO A 165 -2.44 17.15 6.52
N MET A 166 -1.50 16.75 7.40
CA MET A 166 -1.87 16.07 8.63
C MET A 166 -2.65 17.06 9.52
N PRO A 167 -3.83 16.69 10.02
CA PRO A 167 -4.62 17.60 10.84
C PRO A 167 -3.94 17.87 12.18
N ASP A 168 -4.15 19.08 12.70
CA ASP A 168 -3.62 19.50 13.99
C ASP A 168 -4.19 18.66 15.15
N VAL A 169 -3.40 18.51 16.22
CA VAL A 169 -3.78 17.76 17.43
C VAL A 169 -5.04 18.35 18.11
N GLY A 170 -5.28 19.64 17.92
CA GLY A 170 -6.42 20.41 18.39
C GLY A 170 -7.71 20.23 17.58
N ASP A 171 -7.66 19.66 16.37
CA ASP A 171 -8.83 19.42 15.52
C ASP A 171 -9.85 18.53 16.25
N GLY A 172 -11.13 18.91 16.21
CA GLY A 172 -12.21 18.17 16.87
C GLY A 172 -12.29 16.70 16.45
N ARG A 173 -11.99 16.38 15.19
CA ARG A 173 -11.95 14.99 14.71
C ARG A 173 -10.75 14.24 15.27
N VAL A 174 -9.58 14.88 15.38
CA VAL A 174 -8.39 14.27 15.99
C VAL A 174 -8.65 14.02 17.48
N LYS A 175 -9.19 15.00 18.21
CA LYS A 175 -9.59 14.84 19.63
C LYS A 175 -10.52 13.64 19.86
N ALA A 176 -11.53 13.46 19.01
CA ALA A 176 -12.43 12.32 19.08
C ALA A 176 -11.69 10.98 18.87
N TYR A 177 -10.78 10.93 17.88
CA TYR A 177 -9.99 9.73 17.61
C TYR A 177 -8.91 9.45 18.67
N ARG A 178 -8.35 10.48 19.32
CA ARG A 178 -7.41 10.31 20.44
C ARG A 178 -8.04 9.53 21.60
N LYS A 179 -9.32 9.76 21.88
CA LYS A 179 -10.07 8.94 22.84
C LYS A 179 -10.11 7.47 22.39
N GLN A 180 -10.45 7.22 21.12
CA GLN A 180 -10.50 5.86 20.58
C GLN A 180 -9.13 5.17 20.55
N ALA A 181 -8.04 5.93 20.34
CA ALA A 181 -6.67 5.42 20.41
C ALA A 181 -6.33 4.92 21.82
N ARG A 182 -6.61 5.74 22.85
CA ARG A 182 -6.44 5.32 24.26
C ARG A 182 -7.30 4.12 24.63
N ASP A 183 -8.53 4.09 24.13
CA ASP A 183 -9.50 3.03 24.45
C ASP A 183 -9.27 1.74 23.61
N GLY A 184 -8.29 1.71 22.71
CA GLY A 184 -8.01 0.55 21.84
C GLY A 184 -9.09 0.27 20.78
N THR A 185 -9.92 1.27 20.46
CA THR A 185 -11.04 1.16 19.51
C THR A 185 -10.83 1.95 18.22
N LEU A 186 -9.63 2.49 18.02
CA LEU A 186 -9.28 3.30 16.86
C LEU A 186 -9.45 2.48 15.55
N PRO A 187 -10.26 2.96 14.58
CA PRO A 187 -10.35 2.30 13.28
C PRO A 187 -9.02 2.33 12.52
N PRO A 188 -8.72 1.33 11.68
CA PRO A 188 -7.46 1.29 10.96
C PRO A 188 -7.27 2.45 10.00
N VAL A 189 -6.02 2.85 9.80
CA VAL A 189 -5.58 3.73 8.71
C VAL A 189 -5.44 2.87 7.45
N LEU A 190 -6.02 3.34 6.34
CA LEU A 190 -5.91 2.65 5.06
C LEU A 190 -4.77 3.27 4.26
N LEU A 191 -3.74 2.47 4.03
CA LEU A 191 -2.56 2.84 3.26
C LEU A 191 -2.62 2.19 1.88
N TRP A 192 -2.06 2.84 0.85
CA TRP A 192 -1.95 2.31 -0.50
C TRP A 192 -0.51 2.34 -0.97
N TRP A 193 0.00 1.16 -1.33
CA TRP A 193 1.34 1.03 -1.89
C TRP A 193 1.44 1.59 -3.31
N VAL A 194 2.34 2.56 -3.51
CA VAL A 194 2.68 3.10 -4.84
C VAL A 194 4.15 2.88 -5.14
N SER A 195 4.43 1.82 -5.90
CA SER A 195 5.82 1.40 -6.18
C SER A 195 6.64 2.44 -6.93
N GLY A 196 6.01 3.28 -7.77
CA GLY A 196 6.73 4.33 -8.51
C GLY A 196 7.22 5.48 -7.63
N LEU A 197 6.77 5.55 -6.38
CA LEU A 197 7.23 6.52 -5.39
C LEU A 197 8.05 5.85 -4.27
N ASP A 198 8.03 4.52 -4.19
CA ASP A 198 8.47 3.71 -3.03
C ASP A 198 7.77 4.11 -1.70
N CYS A 199 6.55 4.65 -1.75
CA CYS A 199 5.82 5.12 -0.57
C CYS A 199 4.43 4.48 -0.37
N HIS A 200 3.97 4.52 0.88
CA HIS A 200 2.60 4.24 1.29
C HIS A 200 1.77 5.52 1.33
N LEU A 201 0.81 5.66 0.43
CA LEU A 201 -0.11 6.80 0.41
C LEU A 201 -1.21 6.63 1.47
N VAL A 202 -1.47 7.66 2.27
CA VAL A 202 -2.63 7.66 3.17
C VAL A 202 -3.92 7.89 2.37
N LEU A 203 -4.63 6.82 2.02
CA LEU A 203 -5.92 6.92 1.34
C LEU A 203 -7.02 7.41 2.28
N ASP A 204 -7.09 6.83 3.47
CA ASP A 204 -8.05 7.19 4.51
C ASP A 204 -7.41 7.11 5.90
N GLY A 205 -7.84 7.98 6.80
CA GLY A 205 -7.44 7.92 8.20
C GLY A 205 -6.36 8.91 8.63
N HIS A 206 -6.12 10.02 7.90
CA HIS A 206 -5.19 11.08 8.34
C HIS A 206 -5.40 11.52 9.80
N ALA A 207 -6.66 11.76 10.20
CA ALA A 207 -6.99 12.14 11.58
C ALA A 207 -6.80 11.00 12.58
N ARG A 208 -6.89 9.73 12.14
CA ARG A 208 -6.66 8.55 12.99
C ARG A 208 -5.16 8.32 13.19
N LEU A 209 -4.37 8.50 12.13
CA LEU A 209 -2.91 8.49 12.21
C LEU A 209 -2.40 9.62 13.11
N ALA A 210 -2.89 10.86 12.92
CA ALA A 210 -2.57 11.99 13.79
C ALA A 210 -2.93 11.73 15.26
N ALA A 211 -4.10 11.13 15.51
CA ALA A 211 -4.52 10.76 16.85
C ALA A 211 -3.63 9.68 17.49
N ALA A 212 -3.26 8.63 16.74
CA ALA A 212 -2.37 7.58 17.23
C ALA A 212 -0.98 8.13 17.59
N ILE A 213 -0.43 9.00 16.73
CA ILE A 213 0.82 9.73 16.97
C ILE A 213 0.70 10.61 18.22
N ALA A 214 -0.37 11.38 18.35
CA ALA A 214 -0.58 12.27 19.51
C ALA A 214 -0.68 11.52 20.84
N GLU A 215 -1.18 10.28 20.81
CA GLU A 215 -1.28 9.42 21.99
C GLU A 215 -0.07 8.48 22.15
N SER A 216 0.93 8.56 21.27
CA SER A 216 2.06 7.63 21.24
C SER A 216 1.65 6.16 21.28
N THR A 217 0.67 5.81 20.45
CA THR A 217 0.16 4.45 20.27
C THR A 217 0.43 3.97 18.84
N ALA A 218 0.62 2.66 18.67
CA ALA A 218 0.71 2.07 17.35
C ALA A 218 -0.64 2.21 16.62
N PRO A 219 -0.72 2.89 15.46
CA PRO A 219 -1.94 2.95 14.67
C PRO A 219 -2.25 1.55 14.13
N PRO A 220 -3.51 1.09 14.19
CA PRO A 220 -3.91 -0.07 13.41
C PRO A 220 -3.82 0.28 11.92
N LEU A 221 -3.12 -0.54 11.13
CA LEU A 221 -2.89 -0.30 9.71
C LEU A 221 -3.53 -1.40 8.86
N LEU A 222 -4.05 -1.01 7.70
CA LEU A 222 -4.41 -1.92 6.61
C LEU A 222 -3.81 -1.39 5.31
N HIS A 223 -3.09 -2.25 4.62
CA HIS A 223 -2.33 -1.95 3.42
C HIS A 223 -3.05 -2.50 2.21
N LEU A 224 -3.28 -1.65 1.21
CA LEU A 224 -3.81 -2.00 -0.08
C LEU A 224 -2.67 -2.05 -1.10
N HIS A 225 -2.51 -3.18 -1.78
CA HIS A 225 -1.56 -3.31 -2.89
C HIS A 225 -2.02 -4.32 -3.94
N ARG A 226 -1.46 -4.21 -5.14
CA ARG A 226 -1.66 -5.20 -6.20
C ARG A 226 -0.86 -6.46 -5.92
N THR A 227 -1.41 -7.62 -6.27
CA THR A 227 -0.69 -8.90 -6.22
C THR A 227 -0.67 -9.55 -7.60
N ALA A 228 0.08 -10.65 -7.73
CA ALA A 228 0.15 -11.40 -8.97
C ALA A 228 -1.26 -11.91 -9.38
N PRO A 229 -1.62 -11.81 -10.67
CA PRO A 229 -2.84 -12.41 -11.22
C PRO A 229 -2.99 -13.89 -10.85
N GLY A 230 -4.24 -14.37 -10.79
CA GLY A 230 -4.54 -15.72 -10.29
C GLY A 230 -3.92 -16.85 -11.13
N ASP A 231 -3.91 -16.69 -12.44
CA ASP A 231 -3.25 -17.59 -13.40
C ASP A 231 -1.73 -17.66 -13.19
N GLU A 232 -1.09 -16.51 -12.96
CA GLU A 232 0.34 -16.46 -12.64
C GLU A 232 0.64 -17.13 -11.29
N VAL A 233 -0.19 -16.90 -10.26
CA VAL A 233 -0.04 -17.58 -8.97
C VAL A 233 -0.20 -19.08 -9.11
N ALA A 234 -1.15 -19.54 -9.92
CA ALA A 234 -1.35 -20.96 -10.20
C ALA A 234 -0.13 -21.56 -10.92
N ALA A 235 0.35 -20.92 -11.98
CA ALA A 235 1.55 -21.35 -12.72
C ALA A 235 2.82 -21.34 -11.85
N GLY A 236 2.98 -20.31 -11.02
CA GLY A 236 4.08 -20.17 -10.06
C GLY A 236 4.04 -21.25 -8.99
N THR A 237 2.84 -21.56 -8.48
CA THR A 237 2.60 -22.63 -7.49
C THR A 237 2.99 -23.98 -8.08
N ALA A 238 2.52 -24.30 -9.29
CA ALA A 238 2.88 -25.54 -9.98
C ALA A 238 4.39 -25.66 -10.21
N ARG A 239 5.07 -24.56 -10.55
CA ARG A 239 6.53 -24.52 -10.69
C ARG A 239 7.25 -24.73 -9.35
N ALA A 240 6.76 -24.12 -8.27
CA ALA A 240 7.33 -24.27 -6.94
C ALA A 240 7.21 -25.72 -6.42
N VAL A 241 6.05 -26.34 -6.64
CA VAL A 241 5.81 -27.76 -6.29
C VAL A 241 6.73 -28.68 -7.08
N ARG A 242 6.82 -28.52 -8.41
CA ARG A 242 7.76 -29.33 -9.23
C ARG A 242 9.22 -29.20 -8.78
N ARG A 243 9.64 -28.00 -8.39
CA ARG A 243 10.99 -27.78 -7.86
C ARG A 243 11.19 -28.49 -6.52
N TYR A 244 10.20 -28.42 -5.63
CA TYR A 244 10.24 -29.14 -4.36
C TYR A 244 10.35 -30.65 -4.57
N GLU A 245 9.52 -31.22 -5.44
CA GLU A 245 9.57 -32.65 -5.80
C GLU A 245 10.93 -33.07 -6.37
N ALA A 246 11.54 -32.24 -7.24
CA ALA A 246 12.87 -32.50 -7.78
C ALA A 246 13.97 -32.47 -6.69
N GLU A 247 13.89 -31.54 -5.73
CA GLU A 247 14.83 -31.52 -4.60
C GLU A 247 14.64 -32.73 -3.67
N LEU A 248 13.40 -33.19 -3.44
CA LEU A 248 13.16 -34.42 -2.70
C LEU A 248 13.78 -35.64 -3.38
N ALA A 249 13.60 -35.78 -4.70
CA ALA A 249 14.19 -36.86 -5.48
C ALA A 249 15.73 -36.82 -5.39
N ARG A 250 16.33 -35.65 -5.57
CA ARG A 250 17.78 -35.44 -5.43
C ARG A 250 18.30 -35.84 -4.03
N HIS A 251 17.60 -35.43 -2.98
CA HIS A 251 17.99 -35.82 -1.61
C HIS A 251 17.85 -37.33 -1.37
N ALA A 252 16.82 -37.97 -1.93
CA ALA A 252 16.65 -39.42 -1.86
C ALA A 252 17.79 -40.17 -2.57
N GLU A 253 18.17 -39.72 -3.77
CA GLU A 253 19.33 -40.26 -4.52
C GLU A 253 20.64 -40.10 -3.73
N LEU A 254 20.91 -38.90 -3.21
CA LEU A 254 22.10 -38.65 -2.40
C LEU A 254 22.12 -39.52 -1.14
N ARG A 255 20.98 -39.71 -0.47
CA ARG A 255 20.87 -40.56 0.72
C ARG A 255 21.07 -42.04 0.39
N ALA A 256 20.68 -42.49 -0.79
CA ALA A 256 20.95 -43.85 -1.26
C ALA A 256 22.46 -44.10 -1.44
N VAL A 257 23.22 -43.08 -1.86
CA VAL A 257 24.68 -43.19 -2.09
C VAL A 257 25.49 -42.94 -0.82
N HIS A 258 25.13 -41.93 -0.03
CA HIS A 258 25.93 -41.42 1.10
C HIS A 258 25.32 -41.72 2.48
N GLY A 259 24.23 -42.48 2.53
CA GLY A 259 23.59 -42.94 3.76
C GLY A 259 22.98 -41.82 4.60
N ALA A 260 22.80 -42.11 5.90
CA ALA A 260 22.00 -41.28 6.80
C ALA A 260 22.56 -39.87 7.08
N ALA A 261 23.82 -39.61 6.71
CA ALA A 261 24.47 -38.31 6.87
C ALA A 261 23.88 -37.22 5.95
N VAL A 262 23.20 -37.60 4.86
CA VAL A 262 22.51 -36.65 3.98
C VAL A 262 21.23 -36.14 4.67
N PRO A 263 21.04 -34.81 4.83
CA PRO A 263 19.85 -34.26 5.47
C PRO A 263 18.55 -34.69 4.77
N ASP A 264 17.46 -34.73 5.54
CA ASP A 264 16.11 -34.93 4.99
C ASP A 264 15.78 -33.80 4.01
N GLY A 265 15.43 -34.18 2.77
CA GLY A 265 15.03 -33.25 1.72
C GLY A 265 13.80 -32.44 2.11
N THR A 266 12.89 -32.99 2.92
CA THR A 266 11.69 -32.26 3.38
C THR A 266 12.06 -31.12 4.33
N ALA A 267 12.98 -31.38 5.27
CA ALA A 267 13.49 -30.37 6.20
C ALA A 267 14.26 -29.25 5.49
N THR A 268 14.91 -29.57 4.36
CA THR A 268 15.71 -28.60 3.59
C THR A 268 14.85 -27.80 2.59
N ALA A 269 14.03 -28.48 1.80
CA ALA A 269 13.27 -27.87 0.71
C ALA A 269 11.90 -27.32 1.15
N GLY A 270 11.31 -27.86 2.23
CA GLY A 270 9.99 -27.47 2.75
C GLY A 270 9.88 -25.99 3.10
N PRO A 271 10.80 -25.42 3.92
CA PRO A 271 10.77 -23.99 4.24
C PRO A 271 10.88 -23.09 3.00
N THR A 272 11.66 -23.52 2.00
CA THR A 272 11.78 -22.80 0.72
C THR A 272 10.48 -22.84 -0.06
N LEU A 273 9.82 -23.99 -0.16
CA LEU A 273 8.51 -24.11 -0.79
C LEU A 273 7.48 -23.22 -0.09
N ALA A 274 7.36 -23.32 1.24
CA ALA A 274 6.41 -22.53 2.02
C ALA A 274 6.60 -21.02 1.81
N ARG A 275 7.86 -20.54 1.85
CA ARG A 275 8.18 -19.14 1.57
C ARG A 275 7.79 -18.74 0.15
N ARG A 276 8.09 -19.55 -0.87
CA ARG A 276 7.73 -19.26 -2.26
C ARG A 276 6.22 -19.21 -2.48
N LEU A 277 5.47 -20.14 -1.89
CA LEU A 277 4.00 -20.13 -1.97
C LEU A 277 3.40 -18.90 -1.29
N ARG A 278 3.98 -18.47 -0.15
CA ARG A 278 3.58 -17.23 0.52
C ARG A 278 3.87 -16.02 -0.35
N GLU A 279 5.10 -15.88 -0.86
CA GLU A 279 5.51 -14.79 -1.76
C GLU A 279 4.60 -14.68 -2.99
N LEU A 280 4.32 -15.80 -3.68
CA LEU A 280 3.44 -15.80 -4.85
C LEU A 280 2.04 -15.26 -4.54
N ARG A 281 1.56 -15.49 -3.32
CA ARG A 281 0.23 -15.07 -2.89
C ARG A 281 0.26 -13.60 -2.47
N THR A 282 1.14 -13.23 -1.54
CA THR A 282 1.03 -11.97 -0.79
C THR A 282 1.97 -10.86 -1.28
N ALA A 283 2.98 -11.17 -2.10
CA ALA A 283 3.96 -10.17 -2.53
C ALA A 283 3.30 -9.02 -3.30
N SER A 284 3.75 -7.80 -3.02
CA SER A 284 3.36 -6.63 -3.77
C SER A 284 3.86 -6.73 -5.20
N ARG A 285 2.99 -6.32 -6.13
CA ARG A 285 3.36 -6.05 -7.52
C ARG A 285 3.56 -4.56 -7.70
N PRO A 286 4.35 -4.16 -8.71
CA PRO A 286 4.38 -2.78 -9.15
C PRO A 286 2.95 -2.24 -9.34
N SER A 287 2.73 -1.03 -8.85
CA SER A 287 1.47 -0.32 -9.03
C SER A 287 1.25 -0.08 -10.52
N TRP A 288 0.00 -0.19 -10.96
CA TRP A 288 -0.32 0.07 -12.34
C TRP A 288 -0.39 1.59 -12.57
N ALA A 289 0.22 2.05 -13.66
CA ALA A 289 0.10 3.43 -14.12
C ALA A 289 -0.31 3.44 -15.60
N TRP A 290 -1.10 4.42 -15.98
CA TRP A 290 -1.52 4.63 -17.36
C TRP A 290 -0.64 5.70 -18.01
N PRO A 291 -0.34 5.59 -19.31
CA PRO A 291 0.28 6.70 -20.03
C PRO A 291 -0.56 7.96 -19.87
N LEU A 292 0.07 9.07 -19.49
CA LEU A 292 -0.60 10.37 -19.44
C LEU A 292 -0.92 10.81 -20.88
N PRO A 293 -2.19 11.03 -21.25
CA PRO A 293 -2.52 11.55 -22.57
C PRO A 293 -1.87 12.93 -22.78
N GLY A 294 -1.15 13.11 -23.89
CA GLY A 294 -0.35 14.32 -24.14
C GLY A 294 1.02 14.34 -23.45
N GLY A 295 1.39 13.25 -22.77
CA GLY A 295 2.75 13.01 -22.27
C GLY A 295 3.28 14.12 -21.36
N ALA A 296 4.58 14.41 -21.49
CA ALA A 296 5.25 15.41 -20.67
C ALA A 296 4.64 16.81 -20.84
N GLN A 297 4.21 17.21 -22.04
CA GLN A 297 3.58 18.52 -22.26
C GLN A 297 2.28 18.69 -21.48
N GLN A 298 1.44 17.66 -21.42
CA GLN A 298 0.25 17.68 -20.57
C GLN A 298 0.62 17.82 -19.10
N TRP A 299 1.67 17.13 -18.66
CA TRP A 299 2.11 17.21 -17.28
C TRP A 299 2.54 18.64 -16.91
N HIS A 300 3.37 19.31 -17.72
CA HIS A 300 3.78 20.70 -17.44
C HIS A 300 2.59 21.65 -17.41
N ARG A 301 1.62 21.50 -18.33
CA ARG A 301 0.37 22.30 -18.30
C ARG A 301 -0.38 22.12 -16.99
N VAL A 302 -0.53 20.87 -16.52
CA VAL A 302 -1.17 20.61 -15.22
C VAL A 302 -0.39 21.25 -14.08
N VAL A 303 0.94 21.18 -14.10
CA VAL A 303 1.79 21.83 -13.09
C VAL A 303 1.54 23.33 -13.07
N GLU A 304 1.64 24.00 -14.21
CA GLU A 304 1.39 25.44 -14.34
C GLU A 304 0.01 25.82 -13.79
N ASP A 305 -1.03 25.04 -14.15
CA ASP A 305 -2.39 25.26 -13.66
C ASP A 305 -2.49 25.13 -12.13
N VAL A 306 -1.87 24.12 -11.51
CA VAL A 306 -2.02 23.86 -10.07
C VAL A 306 -1.05 24.62 -9.18
N THR A 307 0.08 25.10 -9.71
CA THR A 307 1.09 25.82 -8.92
C THR A 307 0.87 27.33 -8.92
N SER A 308 0.14 27.89 -9.91
CA SER A 308 -0.42 29.26 -9.94
C SER A 308 0.31 30.27 -9.03
N ASP A 309 1.46 30.80 -9.50
CA ASP A 309 2.40 31.76 -8.86
C ASP A 309 3.39 31.23 -7.80
N ARG A 310 3.32 29.96 -7.40
CA ARG A 310 4.35 29.35 -6.53
C ARG A 310 5.38 28.63 -7.38
N SER A 311 6.66 28.99 -7.23
CA SER A 311 7.74 28.30 -7.91
C SER A 311 7.94 26.91 -7.30
N TRP A 312 7.45 25.85 -7.95
CA TRP A 312 7.87 24.50 -7.64
C TRP A 312 9.22 24.23 -8.32
N PRO A 313 10.33 23.95 -7.59
CA PRO A 313 11.63 23.65 -8.19
C PRO A 313 11.56 22.46 -9.17
N GLY A 314 10.64 21.53 -8.91
CA GLY A 314 10.35 20.37 -9.74
C GLY A 314 9.62 20.64 -11.05
N ALA A 315 9.17 21.88 -11.30
CA ALA A 315 8.37 22.20 -12.46
C ALA A 315 9.13 22.22 -13.79
N GLY A 316 10.47 22.23 -13.78
CA GLY A 316 11.38 22.17 -14.94
C GLY A 316 10.80 22.71 -16.26
N ARG A 317 11.12 23.96 -16.63
CA ARG A 317 10.61 24.60 -17.86
C ARG A 317 10.69 23.66 -19.07
N PRO A 318 9.64 23.53 -19.89
CA PRO A 318 9.71 22.74 -21.11
C PRO A 318 10.85 23.28 -22.01
N PRO A 319 11.56 22.40 -22.74
CA PRO A 319 12.50 22.86 -23.77
C PRO A 319 11.72 23.66 -24.82
N ALA A 320 12.30 24.81 -25.21
CA ALA A 320 11.77 25.71 -26.23
C ALA A 320 11.70 25.05 -27.61
#